data_AF-A0A1I7A6K8-F1
#
_entry.id   AF-A0A1I7A6K8-F1
#
_cell.length_a   1.000
_cell.length_b   1.000
_cell.length_c   1.000
_cell.angle_alpha   90.00
_cell.angle_beta   90.00
_cell.angle_gamma   90.00
#
_symmetry.space_group_name_H-M   'P 1'
#
loop_
_entity.id
_entity.type
_entity.pdbx_description
1 polymer ?
#
loop_
_entity_poly.entity_id
_entity_poly.type
_entity_poly.pdbx_seq_one_letter_code
_entity_poly.pdbx_strand_id
1 'polypeptide(L)'
;MNIPNTLDSILLALRSFPKGASLEEINEALPISIEKRTLQRRLKKLKEDHLIYTEGGSHATRYFIKDKAAFPSKIETKYESSISIPLSQEGKEVWALVSRPVAQRKPVGHERSLLENYRPNIDSLLNESEKQKLAEWGNTRNGEQPAGTYAREILNRLMIDLSWNSSRLEGNTYSLLDTELLIHNGKTPSNKSPMETQMILNHKEAIEFLVESSDEVGFNLYTFLNLHALLSNNLLPNPAASGRLRTFGVGITNSVFTPLGFPQLIEESFDLILAKAKQIQNPFEQAFFILVQLPYLQPFHDVNKRVSRLAANIPLNRHNLAPLSFIDVPEVSYIKGMLGIYELNRLELFKDVFLWAYERSALRYAAIRQSLGEPDPFRMKYREEIREVVGQIVRTTTGKAEASNKVKLDARKLHEPDQGHFIEVVETELLGLHEGNFVRYRIKPSEFSAWKKSWDS
;
A
#
# COMPACT_ATOMS: atom_id res chain seq x y z
N MET A 1 11.44 -22.25 -0.38
CA MET A 1 10.43 -23.33 -0.55
C MET A 1 9.19 -22.93 0.23
N ASN A 2 8.14 -22.48 -0.46
CA ASN A 2 6.84 -22.33 0.17
C ASN A 2 6.36 -23.72 0.56
N ILE A 3 6.26 -23.98 1.86
CA ILE A 3 5.62 -25.18 2.37
C ILE A 3 4.16 -25.08 1.91
N PRO A 4 3.67 -25.98 1.02
CA PRO A 4 2.26 -26.00 0.67
C PRO A 4 1.48 -26.14 1.99
N ASN A 5 0.35 -25.43 2.10
CA ASN A 5 -0.55 -25.59 3.22
C ASN A 5 -0.71 -27.08 3.53
N THR A 6 -0.29 -27.48 4.72
CA THR A 6 -0.01 -28.88 5.02
C THR A 6 -1.30 -29.73 5.02
N LEU A 7 -2.46 -29.09 5.06
CA LEU A 7 -3.77 -29.72 4.88
C LEU A 7 -4.03 -30.12 3.42
N ASP A 8 -3.65 -29.27 2.46
CA ASP A 8 -3.82 -29.54 1.03
C ASP A 8 -2.90 -30.69 0.58
N SER A 9 -1.68 -30.75 1.12
CA SER A 9 -0.76 -31.88 0.90
C SER A 9 -1.32 -33.20 1.42
N ILE A 10 -2.02 -33.20 2.56
CA ILE A 10 -2.66 -34.40 3.12
C ILE A 10 -3.83 -34.85 2.24
N LEU A 11 -4.65 -33.91 1.74
CA LEU A 11 -5.74 -34.22 0.81
C LEU A 11 -5.23 -34.75 -0.54
N LEU A 12 -4.14 -34.17 -1.06
CA LEU A 12 -3.44 -34.66 -2.25
C LEU A 12 -2.89 -36.08 -2.06
N ALA A 13 -2.22 -36.34 -0.93
CA ALA A 13 -1.72 -37.67 -0.59
C ALA A 13 -2.87 -38.70 -0.53
N LEU A 14 -3.99 -38.35 0.11
CA LEU A 14 -5.16 -39.23 0.22
C LEU A 14 -5.83 -39.54 -1.13
N ARG A 15 -5.71 -38.68 -2.15
CA ARG A 15 -6.24 -38.95 -3.50
C ARG A 15 -5.55 -40.14 -4.18
N SER A 16 -4.29 -40.39 -3.83
CA SER A 16 -3.53 -41.54 -4.35
C SER A 16 -3.98 -42.88 -3.76
N PHE A 17 -4.83 -42.87 -2.73
CA PHE A 17 -5.32 -44.06 -2.03
C PHE A 17 -6.84 -44.22 -2.15
N PRO A 18 -7.36 -44.72 -3.30
CA PRO A 18 -8.80 -44.86 -3.54
C PRO A 18 -9.50 -45.87 -2.61
N LYS A 19 -8.75 -46.71 -1.88
CA LYS A 19 -9.26 -47.65 -0.86
C LYS A 19 -9.05 -47.14 0.58
N GLY A 20 -8.80 -45.83 0.73
CA GLY A 20 -8.41 -45.21 1.99
C GLY A 20 -6.95 -45.53 2.37
N ALA A 21 -6.38 -44.69 3.23
CA ALA A 21 -4.99 -44.81 3.68
C ALA A 21 -4.91 -44.90 5.21
N SER A 22 -3.93 -45.65 5.72
CA SER A 22 -3.53 -45.63 7.13
C SER A 22 -2.77 -44.34 7.46
N LEU A 23 -2.58 -44.07 8.75
CA LEU A 23 -1.82 -42.92 9.21
C LEU A 23 -0.35 -42.98 8.73
N GLU A 24 0.24 -44.17 8.71
CA GLU A 24 1.60 -44.43 8.22
C GLU A 24 1.68 -44.20 6.69
N GLU A 25 0.72 -44.72 5.91
CA GLU A 25 0.66 -44.54 4.44
C GLU A 25 0.53 -43.06 4.04
N ILE A 26 -0.24 -42.28 4.80
CA ILE A 26 -0.37 -40.82 4.58
C ILE A 26 0.95 -40.12 4.88
N ASN A 27 1.65 -40.51 5.95
CA ASN A 27 2.90 -39.85 6.34
C ASN A 27 4.04 -40.12 5.34
N GLU A 28 4.09 -41.32 4.76
CA GLU A 28 5.06 -41.68 3.73
C GLU A 28 4.78 -41.00 2.38
N ALA A 29 3.51 -40.77 2.06
CA ALA A 29 3.11 -40.11 0.81
C ALA A 29 3.24 -38.58 0.84
N LEU A 30 3.59 -37.98 1.99
CA LEU A 30 3.78 -36.54 2.11
C LEU A 30 5.19 -36.12 1.66
N PRO A 31 5.33 -35.00 0.92
CA PRO A 31 6.63 -34.50 0.47
C PRO A 31 7.52 -33.98 1.63
N ILE A 32 6.98 -33.87 2.85
CA ILE A 32 7.69 -33.45 4.06
C ILE A 32 7.26 -34.39 5.18
N SER A 33 8.23 -34.97 5.91
CA SER A 33 7.96 -35.82 7.07
C SER A 33 7.33 -34.98 8.19
N ILE A 34 6.19 -35.42 8.72
CA ILE A 34 5.45 -34.72 9.77
C ILE A 34 5.40 -35.62 11.01
N GLU A 35 5.53 -35.00 12.18
CA GLU A 35 5.37 -35.72 13.45
C GLU A 35 3.95 -36.32 13.56
N LYS A 36 3.86 -37.57 14.02
CA LYS A 36 2.62 -38.36 14.12
C LYS A 36 1.46 -37.60 14.79
N ARG A 37 1.75 -36.88 15.88
CA ARG A 37 0.76 -36.09 16.63
C ARG A 37 0.22 -34.89 15.83
N THR A 38 1.08 -34.26 15.03
CA THR A 38 0.71 -33.15 14.16
C THR A 38 -0.15 -33.62 12.98
N LEU A 39 0.17 -34.78 12.40
CA LEU A 39 -0.64 -35.40 11.35
C LEU A 39 -2.04 -35.78 11.86
N GLN A 40 -2.13 -36.40 13.03
CA GLN A 40 -3.42 -36.74 13.67
C GLN A 40 -4.29 -35.51 13.94
N ARG A 41 -3.71 -34.41 14.45
CA ARG A 41 -4.43 -33.15 14.67
C ARG A 41 -5.00 -32.57 13.36
N ARG A 42 -4.24 -32.67 12.26
CA ARG A 42 -4.66 -32.17 10.94
C ARG A 42 -5.74 -33.04 10.30
N LEU A 43 -5.63 -34.35 10.42
CA LEU A 43 -6.68 -35.28 9.99
C LEU A 43 -7.97 -35.09 10.80
N LYS A 44 -7.87 -34.79 12.10
CA LYS A 44 -9.03 -34.42 12.92
C LYS A 44 -9.71 -33.16 12.37
N LYS A 45 -8.93 -32.12 12.06
CA LYS A 45 -9.46 -30.88 11.45
C LYS A 45 -10.14 -31.14 10.10
N LEU A 46 -9.51 -31.91 9.20
CA LEU A 46 -10.12 -32.26 7.90
C LEU A 46 -11.42 -33.06 8.03
N LYS A 47 -11.56 -33.85 9.11
CA LYS A 47 -12.79 -34.59 9.43
C LYS A 47 -13.87 -33.66 9.99
N GLU A 48 -13.49 -32.70 10.84
CA GLU A 48 -14.37 -31.62 11.32
C GLU A 48 -14.88 -30.75 10.15
N ASP A 49 -14.00 -30.44 9.19
CA ASP A 49 -14.31 -29.70 7.96
C ASP A 49 -15.07 -30.56 6.91
N HIS A 50 -15.44 -31.80 7.25
CA HIS A 50 -16.18 -32.76 6.42
C HIS A 50 -15.53 -33.15 5.07
N LEU A 51 -14.23 -32.87 4.90
CA LEU A 51 -13.48 -33.17 3.68
C LEU A 51 -13.02 -34.64 3.62
N ILE A 52 -12.87 -35.28 4.78
CA ILE A 52 -12.51 -36.70 4.91
C ILE A 52 -13.43 -37.41 5.89
N TYR A 53 -13.54 -38.73 5.75
CA TYR A 53 -14.18 -39.62 6.71
C TYR A 53 -13.25 -40.77 7.07
N THR A 54 -13.59 -41.51 8.13
CA THR A 54 -12.78 -42.63 8.64
C THR A 54 -13.63 -43.88 8.71
N GLU A 55 -13.12 -45.02 8.25
CA GLU A 55 -13.70 -46.35 8.47
C GLU A 55 -12.70 -47.27 9.17
N GLY A 56 -13.20 -48.21 9.97
CA GLY A 56 -12.41 -49.16 10.74
C GLY A 56 -12.26 -48.82 12.22
N GLY A 57 -11.79 -49.81 13.01
CA GLY A 57 -11.53 -49.68 14.44
C GLY A 57 -10.13 -49.11 14.77
N SER A 58 -9.83 -48.95 16.06
CA SER A 58 -8.65 -48.23 16.60
C SER A 58 -7.31 -48.51 15.89
N HIS A 59 -6.99 -49.77 15.61
CA HIS A 59 -5.74 -50.16 14.94
C HIS A 59 -5.84 -50.36 13.42
N ALA A 60 -7.05 -50.22 12.85
CA ALA A 60 -7.33 -50.38 11.43
C ALA A 60 -8.05 -49.16 10.83
N THR A 61 -7.88 -47.98 11.42
CA THR A 61 -8.55 -46.75 10.97
C THR A 61 -7.96 -46.31 9.64
N ARG A 62 -8.78 -46.34 8.60
CA ARG A 62 -8.46 -45.84 7.27
C ARG A 62 -9.17 -44.52 7.02
N TYR A 63 -8.44 -43.56 6.47
CA TYR A 63 -8.94 -42.24 6.10
C TYR A 63 -9.32 -42.22 4.63
N PHE A 64 -10.50 -41.69 4.33
CA PHE A 64 -11.09 -41.63 3.00
C PHE A 64 -11.49 -40.20 2.67
N ILE A 65 -11.34 -39.80 1.41
CA ILE A 65 -11.86 -38.51 0.95
C ILE A 65 -13.37 -38.62 0.72
N LYS A 66 -14.15 -37.63 1.20
CA LYS A 66 -15.60 -37.61 1.01
C LYS A 66 -15.90 -37.01 -0.37
N ASP A 67 -16.55 -37.80 -1.22
CA ASP A 67 -16.92 -37.56 -2.62
C ASP A 67 -15.81 -37.47 -3.70
N LYS A 68 -15.95 -38.37 -4.68
CA LYS A 68 -15.28 -38.34 -6.00
C LYS A 68 -16.01 -37.47 -7.03
N ALA A 69 -17.08 -36.76 -6.63
CA ALA A 69 -17.88 -35.92 -7.51
C ALA A 69 -18.18 -34.56 -6.86
N ALA A 70 -17.17 -33.68 -6.79
CA ALA A 70 -17.27 -32.21 -6.74
C ALA A 70 -15.95 -31.56 -6.28
N PHE A 71 -14.82 -31.95 -6.89
CA PHE A 71 -13.78 -30.94 -7.15
C PHE A 71 -13.89 -30.62 -8.62
N PRO A 72 -14.29 -29.40 -9.01
CA PRO A 72 -14.33 -29.08 -10.42
C PRO A 72 -12.94 -29.31 -10.99
N SER A 73 -12.86 -30.06 -12.09
CA SER A 73 -11.67 -30.17 -12.95
C SER A 73 -11.30 -28.85 -13.66
N LYS A 74 -11.84 -27.75 -13.14
CA LYS A 74 -11.37 -26.38 -13.25
C LYS A 74 -11.47 -25.78 -11.86
N ILE A 75 -10.36 -25.64 -11.14
CA ILE A 75 -10.30 -24.58 -10.12
C ILE A 75 -10.03 -23.28 -10.88
N GLU A 76 -11.04 -22.87 -11.65
CA GLU A 76 -11.37 -21.48 -11.82
C GLU A 76 -12.21 -21.13 -10.58
N THR A 77 -11.54 -20.51 -9.60
CA THR A 77 -12.06 -19.50 -8.65
C THR A 77 -13.40 -19.73 -7.93
N LYS A 78 -13.36 -19.86 -6.59
CA LYS A 78 -14.50 -19.50 -5.73
C LYS A 78 -14.16 -18.86 -4.37
N TYR A 79 -12.98 -18.26 -4.25
CA TYR A 79 -12.65 -17.21 -3.26
C TYR A 79 -12.03 -15.96 -3.92
N GLU A 80 -12.41 -15.69 -5.18
CA GLU A 80 -12.18 -14.40 -5.83
C GLU A 80 -13.55 -13.87 -6.26
N SER A 81 -14.17 -13.05 -5.41
CA SER A 81 -15.01 -11.97 -5.93
C SER A 81 -14.02 -10.94 -6.51
N SER A 82 -13.73 -11.01 -7.81
CA SER A 82 -14.49 -10.38 -8.90
C SER A 82 -14.07 -8.93 -9.20
N ILE A 83 -12.76 -8.70 -9.33
CA ILE A 83 -12.21 -7.51 -9.99
C ILE A 83 -11.18 -8.02 -11.00
N SER A 84 -11.57 -8.09 -12.27
CA SER A 84 -10.64 -8.34 -13.37
C SER A 84 -10.24 -6.98 -13.94
N ILE A 85 -8.94 -6.70 -13.94
CA ILE A 85 -8.42 -5.48 -14.57
C ILE A 85 -8.67 -5.60 -16.09
N PRO A 86 -9.21 -4.57 -16.76
CA PRO A 86 -9.32 -4.56 -18.21
C PRO A 86 -7.92 -4.58 -18.83
N LEU A 87 -7.62 -5.62 -19.61
CA LEU A 87 -6.32 -5.78 -20.27
C LEU A 87 -6.41 -5.41 -21.75
N SER A 88 -5.37 -4.72 -22.23
CA SER A 88 -5.07 -4.54 -23.65
C SER A 88 -4.87 -5.89 -24.35
N GLN A 89 -4.88 -5.90 -25.68
CA GLN A 89 -4.65 -7.13 -26.43
C GLN A 89 -3.24 -7.68 -26.16
N GLU A 90 -2.26 -6.78 -26.15
CA GLU A 90 -0.85 -7.05 -25.85
C GLU A 90 -0.69 -7.52 -24.40
N GLY A 91 -1.41 -6.91 -23.46
CA GLY A 91 -1.45 -7.32 -22.05
C GLY A 91 -1.97 -8.76 -21.86
N LYS A 92 -3.01 -9.15 -22.60
CA LYS A 92 -3.54 -10.53 -22.60
C LYS A 92 -2.52 -11.54 -23.15
N GLU A 93 -1.78 -11.17 -24.18
CA GLU A 93 -0.72 -12.02 -24.72
C GLU A 93 0.39 -12.24 -23.70
N VAL A 94 0.88 -11.17 -23.08
CA VAL A 94 1.89 -11.25 -22.00
C VAL A 94 1.37 -12.11 -20.86
N TRP A 95 0.12 -11.91 -20.43
CA TRP A 95 -0.53 -12.72 -19.39
C TRP A 95 -0.50 -14.21 -19.74
N ALA A 96 -0.86 -14.57 -20.97
CA ALA A 96 -0.86 -15.96 -21.43
C ALA A 96 0.54 -16.57 -21.40
N LEU A 97 1.57 -15.82 -21.82
CA LEU A 97 2.96 -16.26 -21.82
C LEU A 97 3.49 -16.52 -20.39
N VAL A 98 3.29 -15.56 -19.48
CA VAL A 98 3.76 -15.68 -18.08
C VAL A 98 2.88 -16.57 -17.19
N SER A 99 1.77 -17.08 -17.74
CA SER A 99 0.90 -18.05 -17.07
C SER A 99 1.23 -19.49 -17.41
N ARG A 100 2.15 -19.73 -18.34
CA ARG A 100 2.69 -21.07 -18.60
C ARG A 100 3.41 -21.62 -17.37
N PRO A 101 3.39 -22.95 -17.12
CA PRO A 101 4.19 -23.57 -16.08
C PRO A 101 5.66 -23.14 -16.15
N VAL A 102 6.33 -22.98 -15.00
CA VAL A 102 7.73 -22.55 -14.91
C VAL A 102 8.64 -23.37 -15.84
N ALA A 103 8.44 -24.69 -15.89
CA ALA A 103 9.21 -25.61 -16.73
C ALA A 103 9.08 -25.36 -18.25
N GLN A 104 8.04 -24.63 -18.70
CA GLN A 104 7.81 -24.28 -20.10
C GLN A 104 8.29 -22.86 -20.45
N ARG A 105 8.79 -22.11 -19.47
CA ARG A 105 9.31 -20.74 -19.65
C ARG A 105 10.83 -20.79 -19.75
N LYS A 106 11.40 -19.95 -20.62
CA LYS A 106 12.85 -19.94 -20.89
C LYS A 106 13.58 -19.11 -19.82
N PRO A 107 14.62 -19.65 -19.16
CA PRO A 107 15.49 -18.87 -18.28
C PRO A 107 16.09 -17.65 -18.98
N VAL A 108 16.10 -16.51 -18.29
CA VAL A 108 16.54 -15.23 -18.83
C VAL A 108 17.25 -14.42 -17.76
N GLY A 109 18.27 -13.65 -18.18
CA GLY A 109 19.04 -12.77 -17.29
C GLY A 109 18.61 -11.31 -17.41
N HIS A 110 19.23 -10.45 -16.61
CA HIS A 110 19.04 -9.00 -16.69
C HIS A 110 19.55 -8.41 -18.01
N GLU A 111 18.67 -7.73 -18.73
CA GLU A 111 18.94 -7.05 -19.99
C GLU A 111 19.19 -5.56 -19.74
N ARG A 112 20.47 -5.15 -19.79
CA ARG A 112 20.88 -3.77 -19.49
C ARG A 112 20.36 -2.77 -20.51
N SER A 113 20.17 -3.20 -21.77
CA SER A 113 19.72 -2.31 -22.84
C SER A 113 18.34 -1.71 -22.59
N LEU A 114 17.48 -2.38 -21.81
CA LEU A 114 16.17 -1.84 -21.39
C LEU A 114 16.32 -0.52 -20.61
N LEU A 115 17.36 -0.40 -19.79
CA LEU A 115 17.68 0.83 -19.08
C LEU A 115 18.53 1.75 -19.95
N GLU A 116 19.61 1.24 -20.56
CA GLU A 116 20.63 2.04 -21.25
C GLU A 116 20.07 2.78 -22.47
N ASN A 117 19.21 2.13 -23.24
CA ASN A 117 18.66 2.71 -24.47
C ASN A 117 17.54 3.72 -24.22
N TYR A 118 16.88 3.71 -23.06
CA TYR A 118 15.79 4.66 -22.77
C TYR A 118 16.34 6.09 -22.62
N ARG A 119 15.94 7.01 -23.48
CA ARG A 119 16.34 8.43 -23.42
C ARG A 119 15.20 9.26 -22.82
N PRO A 120 15.39 9.85 -21.61
CA PRO A 120 14.37 10.68 -20.97
C PRO A 120 13.86 11.78 -21.90
N ASN A 121 12.53 11.96 -21.93
CA ASN A 121 11.83 12.98 -22.74
C ASN A 121 11.94 12.80 -24.27
N ILE A 122 12.54 11.70 -24.74
CA ILE A 122 12.58 11.34 -26.17
C ILE A 122 11.85 10.02 -26.39
N ASP A 123 12.24 9.00 -25.63
CA ASP A 123 11.52 7.72 -25.58
C ASP A 123 10.41 7.80 -24.51
N SER A 124 9.37 6.99 -24.68
CA SER A 124 8.18 7.08 -23.83
C SER A 124 7.60 5.69 -23.55
N LEU A 125 7.43 5.36 -22.27
CA LEU A 125 6.80 4.13 -21.79
C LEU A 125 5.27 4.23 -21.85
N LEU A 126 4.75 5.43 -21.64
CA LEU A 126 3.33 5.78 -21.76
C LEU A 126 3.10 6.55 -23.07
N ASN A 127 2.02 6.26 -23.79
CA ASN A 127 1.64 7.08 -24.94
C ASN A 127 0.94 8.38 -24.50
N GLU A 128 0.78 9.33 -25.43
CA GLU A 128 0.20 10.65 -25.09
C GLU A 128 -1.25 10.56 -24.60
N SER A 129 -2.06 9.64 -25.14
CA SER A 129 -3.45 9.44 -24.66
C SER A 129 -3.48 8.90 -23.23
N GLU A 130 -2.57 7.99 -22.88
CA GLU A 130 -2.40 7.46 -21.54
C GLU A 130 -1.97 8.55 -20.56
N LYS A 131 -0.98 9.38 -20.93
CA LYS A 131 -0.54 10.52 -20.11
C LYS A 131 -1.66 11.54 -19.89
N GLN A 132 -2.47 11.83 -20.91
CA GLN A 132 -3.62 12.73 -20.81
C GLN A 132 -4.66 12.19 -19.83
N LYS A 133 -5.05 10.91 -19.94
CA LYS A 133 -5.99 10.28 -19.01
C LYS A 133 -5.49 10.31 -17.56
N LEU A 134 -4.21 9.98 -17.35
CA LEU A 134 -3.60 10.05 -16.02
C LEU A 134 -3.62 11.48 -15.47
N ALA A 135 -3.34 12.49 -16.30
CA ALA A 135 -3.43 13.89 -15.89
C ALA A 135 -4.87 14.30 -15.55
N GLU A 136 -5.86 13.87 -16.33
CA GLU A 136 -7.28 14.14 -16.08
C GLU A 136 -7.75 13.53 -14.74
N TRP A 137 -7.43 12.27 -14.48
CA TRP A 137 -7.78 11.60 -13.22
C TRP A 137 -7.02 12.19 -12.03
N GLY A 138 -5.72 12.44 -12.21
CA GLY A 138 -4.81 12.87 -11.17
C GLY A 138 -4.93 14.34 -10.77
N ASN A 139 -5.69 15.14 -11.53
CA ASN A 139 -5.83 16.56 -11.28
C ASN A 139 -6.61 16.83 -9.98
N THR A 140 -5.92 17.44 -9.02
CA THR A 140 -6.49 17.79 -7.72
C THR A 140 -7.03 19.22 -7.68
N ARG A 141 -7.05 19.98 -8.78
CA ARG A 141 -7.51 21.39 -8.84
C ARG A 141 -6.74 22.35 -7.91
N ASN A 142 -5.60 21.94 -7.35
CA ASN A 142 -4.78 22.73 -6.41
C ASN A 142 -3.51 23.28 -7.08
N GLY A 143 -3.58 23.68 -8.35
CA GLY A 143 -2.41 23.99 -9.20
C GLY A 143 -1.46 25.09 -8.69
N GLU A 144 -1.86 25.86 -7.67
CA GLU A 144 -1.08 26.98 -7.11
C GLU A 144 -0.54 26.71 -5.70
N GLN A 145 -0.81 25.54 -5.10
CA GLN A 145 -0.33 25.23 -3.75
C GLN A 145 1.13 24.73 -3.74
N PRO A 146 1.86 24.89 -2.62
CA PRO A 146 3.19 24.30 -2.44
C PRO A 146 3.19 22.79 -2.68
N ALA A 147 4.30 22.25 -3.18
CA ALA A 147 4.46 20.81 -3.41
C ALA A 147 4.13 19.98 -2.15
N GLY A 148 3.44 18.85 -2.33
CA GLY A 148 3.06 17.93 -1.26
C GLY A 148 1.86 18.38 -0.40
N THR A 149 1.24 19.54 -0.68
CA THR A 149 0.11 20.04 0.11
C THR A 149 -1.08 19.09 0.04
N TYR A 150 -1.41 18.61 -1.15
CA TYR A 150 -2.50 17.65 -1.31
C TYR A 150 -2.24 16.36 -0.50
N ALA A 151 -1.04 15.80 -0.61
CA ALA A 151 -0.67 14.58 0.11
C ALA A 151 -0.75 14.77 1.65
N ARG A 152 -0.42 15.96 2.16
CA ARG A 152 -0.56 16.30 3.59
C ARG A 152 -2.03 16.36 4.04
N GLU A 153 -2.91 16.93 3.22
CA GLU A 153 -4.35 17.01 3.51
C GLU A 153 -4.98 15.61 3.66
N ILE A 154 -4.57 14.66 2.81
CA ILE A 154 -5.09 13.29 2.83
C ILE A 154 -4.17 12.29 3.55
N LEU A 155 -3.13 12.76 4.26
CA LEU A 155 -2.03 11.92 4.77
C LEU A 155 -2.54 10.74 5.61
N ASN A 156 -3.46 11.00 6.55
CA ASN A 156 -4.04 9.95 7.40
C ASN A 156 -4.64 8.80 6.59
N ARG A 157 -5.39 9.14 5.54
CA ARG A 157 -5.99 8.14 4.67
C ARG A 157 -4.96 7.47 3.78
N LEU A 158 -4.05 8.26 3.20
CA LEU A 158 -2.98 7.75 2.34
C LEU A 158 -2.12 6.73 3.10
N MET A 159 -1.77 7.01 4.35
CA MET A 159 -1.03 6.09 5.22
C MET A 159 -1.74 4.74 5.35
N ILE A 160 -3.04 4.73 5.60
CA ILE A 160 -3.82 3.50 5.72
C ILE A 160 -3.86 2.75 4.38
N ASP A 161 -4.32 3.43 3.33
CA ASP A 161 -4.61 2.80 2.04
C ASP A 161 -3.34 2.26 1.37
N LEU A 162 -2.25 3.05 1.35
CA LEU A 162 -1.00 2.64 0.71
C LEU A 162 -0.26 1.60 1.57
N SER A 163 -0.24 1.71 2.90
CA SER A 163 0.40 0.70 3.76
C SER A 163 -0.30 -0.66 3.63
N TRP A 164 -1.63 -0.66 3.63
CA TRP A 164 -2.42 -1.88 3.46
C TRP A 164 -2.22 -2.50 2.07
N ASN A 165 -2.51 -1.74 0.99
CA ASN A 165 -2.45 -2.30 -0.36
C ASN A 165 -1.04 -2.72 -0.78
N SER A 166 -0.01 -1.93 -0.46
CA SER A 166 1.37 -2.29 -0.79
C SER A 166 1.83 -3.55 -0.05
N SER A 167 1.38 -3.76 1.19
CA SER A 167 1.71 -4.95 1.97
C SER A 167 0.90 -6.18 1.52
N ARG A 168 -0.39 -6.00 1.18
CA ARG A 168 -1.25 -7.06 0.63
C ARG A 168 -0.68 -7.64 -0.66
N LEU A 169 -0.10 -6.80 -1.53
CA LEU A 169 0.60 -7.25 -2.75
C LEU A 169 1.88 -8.06 -2.49
N GLU A 170 2.34 -8.13 -1.24
CA GLU A 170 3.45 -8.99 -0.79
C GLU A 170 2.94 -10.19 0.05
N GLY A 171 1.63 -10.45 0.07
CA GLY A 171 1.01 -11.56 0.79
C GLY A 171 0.66 -11.27 2.26
N ASN A 172 0.70 -10.00 2.70
CA ASN A 172 0.28 -9.63 4.05
C ASN A 172 -1.23 -9.85 4.23
N THR A 173 -1.63 -10.47 5.35
CA THR A 173 -3.02 -10.88 5.59
C THR A 173 -3.85 -9.86 6.37
N TYR A 174 -3.30 -8.69 6.73
CA TYR A 174 -4.05 -7.64 7.41
C TYR A 174 -5.28 -7.22 6.59
N SER A 175 -6.40 -7.02 7.26
CA SER A 175 -7.55 -6.32 6.66
C SER A 175 -7.34 -4.81 6.71
N LEU A 176 -8.09 -4.07 5.90
CA LEU A 176 -8.07 -2.61 5.92
C LEU A 176 -8.41 -2.05 7.31
N LEU A 177 -9.40 -2.65 8.00
CA LEU A 177 -9.81 -2.26 9.35
C LEU A 177 -8.73 -2.57 10.39
N ASP A 178 -8.05 -3.72 10.28
CA ASP A 178 -6.93 -4.05 11.16
C ASP A 178 -5.77 -3.06 10.99
N THR A 179 -5.49 -2.66 9.74
CA THR A 179 -4.46 -1.65 9.44
C THR A 179 -4.83 -0.29 10.01
N GLU A 180 -6.09 0.12 9.91
CA GLU A 180 -6.58 1.38 10.49
C GLU A 180 -6.45 1.38 12.03
N LEU A 181 -6.88 0.31 12.70
CA LEU A 181 -6.73 0.15 14.16
C LEU A 181 -5.26 0.14 14.60
N LEU A 182 -4.38 -0.49 13.83
CA LEU A 182 -2.95 -0.52 14.12
C LEU A 182 -2.33 0.88 14.01
N ILE A 183 -2.58 1.58 12.90
CA ILE A 183 -1.99 2.89 12.62
C ILE A 183 -2.51 3.97 13.59
N HIS A 184 -3.80 3.98 13.90
CA HIS A 184 -4.41 5.02 14.74
C HIS A 184 -4.41 4.70 16.23
N ASN A 185 -4.60 3.44 16.62
CA ASN A 185 -4.77 3.07 18.03
C ASN A 185 -3.59 2.25 18.59
N GLY A 186 -2.59 1.92 17.76
CA GLY A 186 -1.49 1.03 18.15
C GLY A 186 -1.95 -0.38 18.50
N LYS A 187 -3.16 -0.78 18.12
CA LYS A 187 -3.76 -2.07 18.49
C LYS A 187 -3.38 -3.12 17.46
N THR A 188 -2.61 -4.11 17.90
CA THR A 188 -2.26 -5.29 17.07
C THR A 188 -3.30 -6.39 17.29
N PRO A 189 -3.92 -6.95 16.24
CA PRO A 189 -4.80 -8.10 16.39
C PRO A 189 -4.02 -9.33 16.88
N SER A 190 -4.61 -10.09 17.80
CA SER A 190 -3.93 -11.23 18.47
C SER A 190 -3.56 -12.39 17.54
N ASN A 191 -4.15 -12.45 16.35
CA ASN A 191 -3.95 -13.51 15.35
C ASN A 191 -2.96 -13.14 14.24
N LYS A 192 -2.27 -11.98 14.32
CA LYS A 192 -1.33 -11.51 13.28
C LYS A 192 0.13 -11.74 13.67
N SER A 193 0.94 -12.06 12.66
CA SER A 193 2.37 -12.25 12.87
C SER A 193 3.06 -10.90 13.16
N PRO A 194 4.06 -10.85 14.07
CA PRO A 194 4.86 -9.64 14.27
C PRO A 194 5.51 -9.11 13.00
N MET A 195 5.90 -10.00 12.08
CA MET A 195 6.50 -9.63 10.78
C MET A 195 5.48 -8.89 9.90
N GLU A 196 4.22 -9.33 9.89
CA GLU A 196 3.15 -8.69 9.13
C GLU A 196 2.81 -7.31 9.71
N THR A 197 2.76 -7.21 11.05
CA THR A 197 2.56 -5.95 11.77
C THR A 197 3.68 -4.96 11.46
N GLN A 198 4.94 -5.40 11.56
CA GLN A 198 6.12 -4.56 11.28
C GLN A 198 6.10 -4.06 9.83
N MET A 199 5.67 -4.89 8.87
CA MET A 199 5.55 -4.47 7.48
C MET A 199 4.58 -3.30 7.30
N ILE A 200 3.42 -3.30 7.99
CA ILE A 200 2.47 -2.18 7.94
C ILE A 200 3.10 -0.91 8.55
N LEU A 201 3.72 -1.04 9.73
CA LEU A 201 4.34 0.10 10.43
C LEU A 201 5.49 0.71 9.63
N ASN A 202 6.32 -0.12 9.00
CA ASN A 202 7.41 0.32 8.13
C ASN A 202 6.89 1.13 6.93
N HIS A 203 5.76 0.74 6.33
CA HIS A 203 5.15 1.53 5.25
C HIS A 203 4.62 2.87 5.77
N LYS A 204 3.98 2.89 6.94
CA LYS A 204 3.50 4.12 7.57
C LYS A 204 4.66 5.12 7.72
N GLU A 205 5.76 4.71 8.37
CA GLU A 205 6.94 5.55 8.58
C GLU A 205 7.56 6.03 7.25
N ALA A 206 7.63 5.14 6.25
CA ALA A 206 8.15 5.50 4.93
C ALA A 206 7.26 6.49 4.16
N ILE A 207 5.94 6.45 4.36
CA ILE A 207 4.99 7.41 3.78
C ILE A 207 5.14 8.77 4.47
N GLU A 208 5.23 8.79 5.80
CA GLU A 208 5.49 10.01 6.59
C GLU A 208 6.79 10.69 6.10
N PHE A 209 7.87 9.93 5.95
CA PHE A 209 9.14 10.42 5.38
C PHE A 209 8.97 11.11 4.02
N LEU A 210 8.19 10.52 3.11
CA LEU A 210 7.98 11.08 1.76
C LEU A 210 7.13 12.34 1.73
N VAL A 211 6.21 12.51 2.68
CA VAL A 211 5.24 13.64 2.69
C VAL A 211 5.74 14.80 3.55
N GLU A 212 6.47 14.51 4.63
CA GLU A 212 6.97 15.52 5.56
C GLU A 212 8.28 16.16 5.09
N SER A 213 9.17 15.40 4.43
CA SER A 213 10.51 15.86 4.03
C SER A 213 10.58 16.39 2.58
N SER A 214 9.60 17.20 2.16
CA SER A 214 9.33 17.47 0.73
C SER A 214 10.50 18.01 -0.09
N ASP A 215 11.40 18.79 0.52
CA ASP A 215 12.45 19.51 -0.21
C ASP A 215 13.70 18.65 -0.46
N GLU A 216 13.97 17.66 0.41
CA GLU A 216 15.11 16.75 0.29
C GLU A 216 14.75 15.44 -0.45
N VAL A 217 13.47 15.09 -0.46
CA VAL A 217 12.94 13.87 -1.09
C VAL A 217 12.98 13.99 -2.61
N GLY A 218 13.65 13.04 -3.26
CA GLY A 218 13.76 12.99 -4.72
C GLY A 218 14.36 11.70 -5.29
N PHE A 219 14.68 11.74 -6.58
CA PHE A 219 15.42 10.68 -7.25
C PHE A 219 16.92 10.83 -6.98
N ASN A 220 17.32 10.49 -5.76
CA ASN A 220 18.70 10.55 -5.28
C ASN A 220 18.98 9.38 -4.31
N LEU A 221 20.28 9.11 -4.06
CA LEU A 221 20.72 8.02 -3.18
C LEU A 221 20.11 8.14 -1.78
N TYR A 222 20.15 9.33 -1.19
CA TYR A 222 19.62 9.58 0.15
C TYR A 222 18.18 9.11 0.29
N THR A 223 17.28 9.51 -0.62
CA THR A 223 15.87 9.14 -0.56
C THR A 223 15.68 7.63 -0.69
N PHE A 224 16.31 6.98 -1.66
CA PHE A 224 16.06 5.57 -1.93
C PHE A 224 16.68 4.63 -0.90
N LEU A 225 17.88 4.95 -0.39
CA LEU A 225 18.51 4.20 0.67
C LEU A 225 17.72 4.33 1.99
N ASN A 226 17.25 5.53 2.34
CA ASN A 226 16.42 5.72 3.53
C ASN A 226 15.01 5.10 3.39
N LEU A 227 14.39 5.19 2.21
CA LEU A 227 13.15 4.46 1.93
C LEU A 227 13.33 2.95 2.14
N HIS A 228 14.41 2.38 1.61
CA HIS A 228 14.71 0.98 1.83
C HIS A 228 14.98 0.70 3.32
N ALA A 229 15.68 1.58 4.03
CA ALA A 229 15.96 1.41 5.45
C ALA A 229 14.69 1.33 6.29
N LEU A 230 13.75 2.28 6.08
CA LEU A 230 12.45 2.31 6.75
C LEU A 230 11.62 1.08 6.38
N LEU A 231 11.50 0.76 5.09
CA LEU A 231 10.67 -0.35 4.63
C LEU A 231 11.18 -1.73 5.04
N SER A 232 12.49 -1.89 5.23
CA SER A 232 13.14 -3.16 5.55
C SER A 232 13.47 -3.35 7.04
N ASN A 233 13.21 -2.34 7.87
CA ASN A 233 13.49 -2.34 9.30
C ASN A 233 12.91 -3.59 10.00
N ASN A 234 13.77 -4.37 10.66
CA ASN A 234 13.44 -5.65 11.32
C ASN A 234 12.81 -6.75 10.42
N LEU A 235 12.91 -6.63 9.09
CA LEU A 235 12.38 -7.64 8.15
C LEU A 235 13.48 -8.43 7.42
N LEU A 236 14.73 -7.95 7.43
CA LEU A 236 15.84 -8.61 6.72
C LEU A 236 16.55 -9.65 7.59
N PRO A 237 17.03 -10.76 6.99
CA PRO A 237 17.87 -11.73 7.71
C PRO A 237 19.17 -11.13 8.26
N ASN A 238 19.74 -10.16 7.54
CA ASN A 238 20.89 -9.38 7.99
C ASN A 238 20.45 -7.92 8.22
N PRO A 239 20.34 -7.46 9.47
CA PRO A 239 19.96 -6.07 9.76
C PRO A 239 20.88 -5.02 9.13
N ALA A 240 22.17 -5.33 8.94
CA ALA A 240 23.12 -4.43 8.32
C ALA A 240 22.89 -4.25 6.80
N ALA A 241 22.07 -5.10 6.16
CA ALA A 241 21.67 -4.89 4.76
C ALA A 241 20.60 -3.81 4.59
N SER A 242 19.95 -3.39 5.69
CA SER A 242 18.97 -2.30 5.66
C SER A 242 19.61 -1.00 5.16
N GLY A 243 18.94 -0.31 4.24
CA GLY A 243 19.42 0.91 3.60
C GLY A 243 20.69 0.78 2.74
N ARG A 244 21.07 -0.43 2.30
CA ARG A 244 22.28 -0.64 1.49
C ARG A 244 22.00 -1.44 0.22
N LEU A 245 22.71 -1.11 -0.85
CA LEU A 245 22.74 -1.92 -2.07
C LEU A 245 23.33 -3.30 -1.76
N ARG A 246 22.82 -4.34 -2.40
CA ARG A 246 23.32 -5.70 -2.22
C ARG A 246 24.64 -5.91 -2.97
N THR A 247 25.48 -6.79 -2.44
CA THR A 247 26.79 -7.14 -3.00
C THR A 247 26.85 -8.59 -3.50
N PHE A 248 25.70 -9.24 -3.66
CA PHE A 248 25.59 -10.65 -4.05
C PHE A 248 24.36 -10.85 -4.95
N GLY A 249 24.36 -11.93 -5.74
CA GLY A 249 23.23 -12.31 -6.59
C GLY A 249 22.02 -12.80 -5.79
N VAL A 250 20.83 -12.52 -6.30
CA VAL A 250 19.55 -12.98 -5.73
C VAL A 250 18.72 -13.68 -6.82
N GLY A 251 17.74 -14.47 -6.39
CA GLY A 251 16.76 -15.10 -7.29
C GLY A 251 15.34 -14.64 -6.95
N ILE A 252 14.44 -14.72 -7.93
CA ILE A 252 13.03 -14.42 -7.72
C ILE A 252 12.24 -15.73 -7.67
N THR A 253 11.56 -15.96 -6.56
CA THR A 253 10.69 -17.14 -6.39
C THR A 253 9.62 -17.18 -7.49
N ASN A 254 9.40 -18.36 -8.08
CA ASN A 254 8.43 -18.61 -9.16
C ASN A 254 8.66 -17.81 -10.46
N SER A 255 9.87 -17.32 -10.69
CA SER A 255 10.29 -16.68 -11.94
C SER A 255 11.44 -17.45 -12.57
N VAL A 256 11.55 -17.38 -13.90
CA VAL A 256 12.74 -17.88 -14.64
C VAL A 256 13.78 -16.77 -14.88
N PHE A 257 13.54 -15.57 -14.36
CA PHE A 257 14.45 -14.43 -14.43
C PHE A 257 15.54 -14.48 -13.36
N THR A 258 16.77 -14.20 -13.78
CA THR A 258 17.93 -14.01 -12.90
C THR A 258 18.37 -12.54 -12.91
N PRO A 259 18.15 -11.80 -11.80
CA PRO A 259 18.61 -10.43 -11.64
C PRO A 259 20.13 -10.28 -11.77
N LEU A 260 20.58 -9.04 -12.01
CA LEU A 260 21.99 -8.70 -12.13
C LEU A 260 22.76 -9.03 -10.85
N GLY A 261 23.82 -9.82 -10.92
CA GLY A 261 24.55 -10.32 -9.74
C GLY A 261 25.79 -9.52 -9.32
N PHE A 262 26.35 -8.70 -10.22
CA PHE A 262 27.65 -8.07 -10.03
C PHE A 262 27.53 -6.71 -9.31
N PRO A 263 28.16 -6.52 -8.12
CA PRO A 263 27.94 -5.32 -7.29
C PRO A 263 28.17 -3.99 -7.99
N GLN A 264 29.27 -3.87 -8.73
CA GLN A 264 29.63 -2.64 -9.44
C GLN A 264 28.58 -2.30 -10.50
N LEU A 265 28.08 -3.30 -11.23
CA LEU A 265 27.04 -3.07 -12.24
C LEU A 265 25.68 -2.75 -11.59
N ILE A 266 25.41 -3.24 -10.39
CA ILE A 266 24.20 -2.88 -9.63
C ILE A 266 24.26 -1.41 -9.24
N GLU A 267 25.39 -0.96 -8.69
CA GLU A 267 25.62 0.44 -8.31
C GLU A 267 25.53 1.37 -9.53
N GLU A 268 26.26 1.06 -10.62
CA GLU A 268 26.20 1.82 -11.88
C GLU A 268 24.77 1.90 -12.44
N SER A 269 24.05 0.77 -12.48
CA SER A 269 22.67 0.74 -13.00
C SER A 269 21.71 1.50 -12.09
N PHE A 270 21.91 1.43 -10.76
CA PHE A 270 21.09 2.14 -9.80
C PHE A 270 21.27 3.66 -9.94
N ASP A 271 22.50 4.13 -10.03
CA ASP A 271 22.80 5.55 -10.29
C ASP A 271 22.22 6.01 -11.63
N LEU A 272 22.31 5.18 -12.67
CA LEU A 272 21.73 5.48 -13.97
C LEU A 272 20.20 5.57 -13.93
N ILE A 273 19.53 4.68 -13.18
CA ILE A 273 18.07 4.75 -12.94
C ILE A 273 17.72 6.10 -12.29
N LEU A 274 18.40 6.49 -11.22
CA LEU A 274 18.13 7.74 -10.52
C LEU A 274 18.39 8.96 -11.40
N ALA A 275 19.49 8.95 -12.14
CA ALA A 275 19.87 10.03 -13.07
C ALA A 275 18.85 10.19 -14.20
N LYS A 276 18.38 9.09 -14.80
CA LYS A 276 17.34 9.12 -15.85
C LYS A 276 16.00 9.54 -15.28
N ALA A 277 15.59 8.97 -14.14
CA ALA A 277 14.34 9.34 -13.48
C ALA A 277 14.29 10.84 -13.21
N LYS A 278 15.35 11.45 -12.66
CA LYS A 278 15.44 12.89 -12.39
C LYS A 278 15.25 13.78 -13.63
N GLN A 279 15.59 13.27 -14.83
CA GLN A 279 15.46 14.01 -16.08
C GLN A 279 14.05 13.92 -16.70
N ILE A 280 13.26 12.90 -16.36
CA ILE A 280 11.90 12.73 -16.91
C ILE A 280 11.00 13.86 -16.40
N GLN A 281 10.38 14.60 -17.32
CA GLN A 281 9.55 15.76 -16.99
C GLN A 281 8.10 15.38 -16.65
N ASN A 282 7.52 14.41 -17.37
CA ASN A 282 6.14 14.01 -17.10
C ASN A 282 6.08 13.18 -15.81
N PRO A 283 5.27 13.59 -14.80
CA PRO A 283 5.26 12.93 -13.49
C PRO A 283 4.77 11.47 -13.55
N PHE A 284 3.88 11.14 -14.48
CA PHE A 284 3.36 9.78 -14.64
C PHE A 284 4.35 8.86 -15.33
N GLU A 285 5.04 9.36 -16.35
CA GLU A 285 6.17 8.66 -16.98
C GLU A 285 7.27 8.41 -15.94
N GLN A 286 7.58 9.40 -15.11
CA GLN A 286 8.58 9.30 -14.05
C GLN A 286 8.19 8.25 -12.99
N ALA A 287 6.91 8.22 -12.59
CA ALA A 287 6.37 7.21 -11.67
C ALA A 287 6.45 5.80 -12.27
N PHE A 288 5.97 5.62 -13.51
CA PHE A 288 5.95 4.31 -14.17
C PHE A 288 7.37 3.79 -14.46
N PHE A 289 8.29 4.67 -14.87
CA PHE A 289 9.70 4.35 -15.07
C PHE A 289 10.33 3.69 -13.84
N ILE A 290 10.09 4.24 -12.64
CA ILE A 290 10.63 3.68 -11.39
C ILE A 290 9.93 2.39 -10.97
N LEU A 291 8.63 2.26 -11.22
CA LEU A 291 7.91 1.01 -10.98
C LEU A 291 8.44 -0.15 -11.85
N VAL A 292 8.97 0.15 -13.03
CA VAL A 292 9.56 -0.83 -13.95
C VAL A 292 11.02 -1.10 -13.61
N GLN A 293 11.86 -0.07 -13.59
CA GLN A 293 13.32 -0.24 -13.60
C GLN A 293 13.87 -0.70 -12.24
N LEU A 294 13.34 -0.19 -11.12
CA LEU A 294 13.88 -0.52 -9.81
C LEU A 294 13.66 -2.01 -9.45
N PRO A 295 12.46 -2.59 -9.61
CA PRO A 295 12.27 -4.02 -9.34
C PRO A 295 12.92 -4.94 -10.38
N TYR A 296 13.17 -4.44 -11.60
CA TYR A 296 13.91 -5.19 -12.62
C TYR A 296 15.39 -5.35 -12.24
N LEU A 297 16.02 -4.27 -11.78
CA LEU A 297 17.40 -4.30 -11.28
C LEU A 297 17.56 -5.11 -9.99
N GLN A 298 16.59 -4.98 -9.08
CA GLN A 298 16.66 -5.48 -7.69
C GLN A 298 17.91 -5.03 -6.96
N PRO A 299 18.12 -3.73 -6.72
CA PRO A 299 19.34 -3.23 -6.08
C PRO A 299 19.51 -3.65 -4.61
N PHE A 300 18.43 -4.03 -3.93
CA PHE A 300 18.44 -4.40 -2.51
C PHE A 300 18.29 -5.90 -2.30
N HIS A 301 18.65 -6.38 -1.10
CA HIS A 301 18.50 -7.79 -0.71
C HIS A 301 17.04 -8.27 -0.78
N ASP A 302 16.10 -7.45 -0.33
CA ASP A 302 14.66 -7.64 -0.48
C ASP A 302 13.97 -6.27 -0.54
N VAL A 303 12.64 -6.19 -0.54
CA VAL A 303 11.86 -4.94 -0.40
C VAL A 303 11.87 -4.05 -1.66
N ASN A 304 12.54 -4.47 -2.74
CA ASN A 304 12.65 -3.74 -4.01
C ASN A 304 11.30 -3.22 -4.57
N LYS A 305 10.28 -4.09 -4.60
CA LYS A 305 8.93 -3.74 -5.09
C LYS A 305 8.20 -2.75 -4.17
N ARG A 306 8.43 -2.82 -2.85
CA ARG A 306 7.82 -1.89 -1.89
C ARG A 306 8.46 -0.50 -2.00
N VAL A 307 9.79 -0.45 -2.16
CA VAL A 307 10.52 0.80 -2.42
C VAL A 307 10.01 1.43 -3.71
N SER A 308 9.85 0.66 -4.80
CA SER A 308 9.38 1.22 -6.08
C SER A 308 7.95 1.79 -5.98
N ARG A 309 7.04 1.10 -5.29
CA ARG A 309 5.65 1.56 -5.09
C ARG A 309 5.57 2.89 -4.33
N LEU A 310 6.41 3.07 -3.31
CA LEU A 310 6.47 4.33 -2.56
C LEU A 310 7.17 5.42 -3.36
N ALA A 311 8.30 5.11 -3.99
CA ALA A 311 9.05 6.07 -4.80
C ALA A 311 8.26 6.58 -6.02
N ALA A 312 7.34 5.78 -6.55
CA ALA A 312 6.43 6.22 -7.62
C ALA A 312 5.52 7.41 -7.22
N ASN A 313 5.31 7.64 -5.93
CA ASN A 313 4.55 8.77 -5.42
C ASN A 313 5.36 10.07 -5.30
N ILE A 314 6.70 10.02 -5.39
CA ILE A 314 7.57 11.22 -5.35
C ILE A 314 7.14 12.28 -6.40
N PRO A 315 7.01 11.95 -7.71
CA PRO A 315 6.53 12.90 -8.70
C PRO A 315 5.12 13.40 -8.40
N LEU A 316 4.23 12.48 -8.01
CA LEU A 316 2.83 12.80 -7.78
C LEU A 316 2.67 13.82 -6.65
N ASN A 317 3.39 13.60 -5.54
CA ASN A 317 3.42 14.52 -4.41
C ASN A 317 4.00 15.89 -4.81
N ARG A 318 5.11 15.90 -5.54
CA ARG A 318 5.76 17.15 -5.99
C ARG A 318 4.87 18.03 -6.84
N HIS A 319 4.04 17.41 -7.67
CA HIS A 319 3.11 18.10 -8.57
C HIS A 319 1.69 18.25 -7.99
N ASN A 320 1.49 17.96 -6.70
CA ASN A 320 0.17 17.96 -6.04
C ASN A 320 -0.88 17.13 -6.78
N LEU A 321 -0.48 16.03 -7.40
CA LEU A 321 -1.36 15.09 -8.07
C LEU A 321 -1.92 14.07 -7.08
N ALA A 322 -3.03 13.42 -7.47
CA ALA A 322 -3.57 12.33 -6.67
C ALA A 322 -2.52 11.22 -6.50
N PRO A 323 -2.33 10.69 -5.28
CA PRO A 323 -1.33 9.65 -5.04
C PRO A 323 -1.80 8.29 -5.55
N LEU A 324 -0.83 7.43 -5.86
CA LEU A 324 -1.01 6.05 -6.24
C LEU A 324 -0.95 5.15 -5.01
N SER A 325 -2.05 4.48 -4.69
CA SER A 325 -2.17 3.61 -3.51
C SER A 325 -2.55 2.16 -3.82
N PHE A 326 -2.56 1.77 -5.10
CA PHE A 326 -2.82 0.38 -5.54
C PHE A 326 -4.15 -0.20 -5.02
N ILE A 327 -5.13 0.68 -4.82
CA ILE A 327 -6.46 0.31 -4.36
C ILE A 327 -7.11 -0.65 -5.34
N ASP A 328 -7.74 -1.68 -4.78
CA ASP A 328 -8.47 -2.73 -5.50
C ASP A 328 -7.59 -3.61 -6.43
N VAL A 329 -6.27 -3.39 -6.50
CA VAL A 329 -5.40 -4.12 -7.45
C VAL A 329 -5.36 -5.61 -7.07
N PRO A 330 -5.73 -6.53 -7.97
CA PRO A 330 -5.56 -7.96 -7.74
C PRO A 330 -4.08 -8.31 -7.68
N GLU A 331 -3.68 -9.08 -6.65
CA GLU A 331 -2.29 -9.50 -6.45
C GLU A 331 -1.77 -10.27 -7.66
N VAL A 332 -2.58 -11.18 -8.21
CA VAL A 332 -2.23 -11.97 -9.39
C VAL A 332 -1.89 -11.07 -10.58
N SER A 333 -2.70 -10.04 -10.85
CA SER A 333 -2.45 -9.12 -11.95
C SER A 333 -1.13 -8.36 -11.79
N TYR A 334 -0.84 -7.89 -10.56
CA TYR A 334 0.42 -7.23 -10.27
C TYR A 334 1.61 -8.17 -10.48
N ILE A 335 1.56 -9.39 -9.93
CA ILE A 335 2.62 -10.40 -10.07
C ILE A 335 2.83 -10.74 -11.56
N LYS A 336 1.75 -10.97 -12.32
CA LYS A 336 1.84 -11.29 -13.75
C LYS A 336 2.41 -10.13 -14.56
N GLY A 337 2.04 -8.89 -14.26
CA GLY A 337 2.64 -7.71 -14.86
C GLY A 337 4.14 -7.63 -14.61
N MET A 338 4.58 -7.84 -13.36
CA MET A 338 6.01 -7.87 -13.03
C MET A 338 6.75 -9.00 -13.76
N LEU A 339 6.15 -10.19 -13.87
CA LEU A 339 6.74 -11.29 -14.64
C LEU A 339 6.87 -10.96 -16.13
N GLY A 340 5.96 -10.18 -16.71
CA GLY A 340 6.08 -9.69 -18.09
C GLY A 340 7.36 -8.88 -18.29
N ILE A 341 7.68 -8.01 -17.33
CA ILE A 341 8.92 -7.22 -17.34
C ILE A 341 10.13 -8.14 -17.13
N TYR A 342 10.08 -8.97 -16.11
CA TYR A 342 11.21 -9.80 -15.69
C TYR A 342 11.60 -10.83 -16.76
N GLU A 343 10.62 -11.54 -17.30
CA GLU A 343 10.88 -12.70 -18.15
C GLU A 343 10.86 -12.37 -19.65
N LEU A 344 10.20 -11.27 -20.05
CA LEU A 344 9.96 -10.96 -21.46
C LEU A 344 10.40 -9.56 -21.86
N ASN A 345 10.82 -8.70 -20.92
CA ASN A 345 11.02 -7.26 -21.13
C ASN A 345 9.81 -6.55 -21.78
N ARG A 346 8.60 -7.08 -21.56
CA ARG A 346 7.33 -6.56 -22.06
C ARG A 346 6.59 -5.83 -20.95
N LEU A 347 6.26 -4.56 -21.19
CA LEU A 347 5.70 -3.64 -20.20
C LEU A 347 4.17 -3.55 -20.25
N GLU A 348 3.56 -4.03 -21.33
CA GLU A 348 2.16 -3.78 -21.70
C GLU A 348 1.20 -4.24 -20.60
N LEU A 349 1.38 -5.45 -20.08
CA LEU A 349 0.54 -5.96 -19.00
C LEU A 349 0.69 -5.15 -17.71
N PHE A 350 1.92 -4.76 -17.34
CA PHE A 350 2.12 -3.97 -16.13
C PHE A 350 1.63 -2.53 -16.29
N LYS A 351 1.67 -2.00 -17.52
CA LYS A 351 1.09 -0.72 -17.88
C LYS A 351 -0.43 -0.72 -17.70
N ASP A 352 -1.12 -1.77 -18.15
CA ASP A 352 -2.57 -1.92 -17.91
C ASP A 352 -2.89 -1.91 -16.40
N VAL A 353 -2.10 -2.61 -15.60
CA VAL A 353 -2.23 -2.61 -14.13
C VAL A 353 -1.97 -1.23 -13.54
N PHE A 354 -0.95 -0.51 -14.03
CA PHE A 354 -0.61 0.84 -13.56
C PHE A 354 -1.72 1.85 -13.86
N LEU A 355 -2.23 1.88 -15.09
CA LEU A 355 -3.32 2.78 -15.50
C LEU A 355 -4.56 2.56 -14.63
N TRP A 356 -4.94 1.29 -14.46
CA TRP A 356 -6.08 0.93 -13.63
C TRP A 356 -5.87 1.28 -12.16
N ALA A 357 -4.69 0.98 -11.61
CA ALA A 357 -4.36 1.30 -10.22
C ALA A 357 -4.39 2.81 -9.96
N TYR A 358 -3.93 3.61 -10.92
CA TYR A 358 -3.94 5.06 -10.81
C TYR A 358 -5.35 5.63 -10.88
N GLU A 359 -6.17 5.19 -11.84
CA GLU A 359 -7.59 5.59 -11.94
C GLU A 359 -8.35 5.32 -10.63
N ARG A 360 -8.22 4.11 -10.08
CA ARG A 360 -8.87 3.73 -8.81
C ARG A 360 -8.40 4.59 -7.64
N SER A 361 -7.10 4.85 -7.55
CA SER A 361 -6.53 5.68 -6.49
C SER A 361 -7.04 7.12 -6.61
N ALA A 362 -6.99 7.70 -7.80
CA ALA A 362 -7.45 9.06 -8.07
C ALA A 362 -8.93 9.25 -7.74
N LEU A 363 -9.79 8.35 -8.20
CA LEU A 363 -11.24 8.38 -7.89
C LEU A 363 -11.50 8.27 -6.38
N ARG A 364 -10.75 7.42 -5.67
CA ARG A 364 -10.86 7.29 -4.22
C ARG A 364 -10.54 8.61 -3.52
N TYR A 365 -9.40 9.21 -3.84
CA TYR A 365 -8.97 10.42 -3.13
C TYR A 365 -9.77 11.66 -3.52
N ALA A 366 -10.30 11.72 -4.75
CA ALA A 366 -11.29 12.73 -5.16
C ALA A 366 -12.57 12.64 -4.31
N ALA A 367 -13.11 11.43 -4.11
CA ALA A 367 -14.30 11.22 -3.28
C ALA A 367 -14.05 11.58 -1.80
N ILE A 368 -12.86 11.25 -1.29
CA ILE A 368 -12.48 11.56 0.10
C ILE A 368 -12.37 13.07 0.31
N ARG A 369 -11.77 13.80 -0.64
CA ARG A 369 -11.76 15.26 -0.61
C ARG A 369 -13.18 15.85 -0.60
N GLN A 370 -14.07 15.34 -1.45
CA GLN A 370 -15.46 15.83 -1.47
C GLN A 370 -16.17 15.61 -0.12
N SER A 371 -15.84 14.52 0.59
CA SER A 371 -16.40 14.21 1.91
C SER A 371 -15.77 14.99 3.08
N LEU A 372 -14.48 15.34 2.98
CA LEU A 372 -13.76 16.12 4.00
C LEU A 372 -14.13 17.61 3.96
N GLY A 373 -14.82 18.05 2.90
CA GLY A 373 -14.97 19.47 2.57
C GLY A 373 -13.66 20.05 2.06
N GLU A 374 -13.73 21.17 1.33
CA GLU A 374 -12.49 21.89 1.01
C GLU A 374 -11.94 22.49 2.32
N PRO A 375 -10.65 22.28 2.64
CA PRO A 375 -10.03 23.01 3.74
C PRO A 375 -10.17 24.49 3.41
N ASP A 376 -11.00 25.18 4.19
CA ASP A 376 -11.23 26.61 4.03
C ASP A 376 -9.88 27.34 4.14
N PRO A 377 -9.35 27.93 3.04
CA PRO A 377 -8.03 28.55 3.03
C PRO A 377 -7.90 29.64 4.09
N PHE A 378 -9.02 30.28 4.43
CA PHE A 378 -9.07 31.28 5.48
C PHE A 378 -8.86 30.66 6.87
N ARG A 379 -9.49 29.51 7.14
CA ARG A 379 -9.29 28.75 8.39
C ARG A 379 -7.88 28.21 8.53
N MET A 380 -7.23 27.87 7.41
CA MET A 380 -5.82 27.47 7.43
C MET A 380 -4.91 28.65 7.76
N LYS A 381 -5.14 29.81 7.14
CA LYS A 381 -4.37 31.04 7.35
C LYS A 381 -4.44 31.55 8.80
N TYR A 382 -5.63 31.50 9.41
CA TYR A 382 -5.88 32.07 10.74
C TYR A 382 -6.12 31.02 11.84
N ARG A 383 -5.60 29.80 11.64
CA ARG A 383 -5.89 28.65 12.51
C ARG A 383 -5.59 28.93 13.98
N GLU A 384 -4.42 29.48 14.28
CA GLU A 384 -3.99 29.69 15.66
C GLU A 384 -4.69 30.89 16.30
N GLU A 385 -4.99 31.92 15.52
CA GLU A 385 -5.77 33.09 15.94
C GLU A 385 -7.22 32.71 16.27
N ILE A 386 -7.89 31.95 15.39
CA ILE A 386 -9.22 31.39 15.64
C ILE A 386 -9.19 30.54 16.91
N ARG A 387 -8.16 29.70 17.04
CA ARG A 387 -8.03 28.78 18.16
C ARG A 387 -7.90 29.51 19.49
N GLU A 388 -7.07 30.55 19.52
CA GLU A 388 -6.80 31.32 20.73
C GLU A 388 -8.01 32.15 21.15
N VAL A 389 -8.70 32.80 20.21
CA VAL A 389 -9.91 33.60 20.51
C VAL A 389 -11.03 32.72 21.05
N VAL A 390 -11.32 31.60 20.40
CA VAL A 390 -12.34 30.63 20.87
C VAL A 390 -11.95 30.06 22.24
N GLY A 391 -10.68 29.68 22.41
CA GLY A 391 -10.18 29.16 23.69
C GLY A 391 -10.28 30.17 24.83
N GLN A 392 -9.95 31.45 24.57
CA GLN A 392 -10.05 32.52 25.57
C GLN A 392 -11.50 32.74 26.00
N ILE A 393 -12.43 32.92 25.06
CA ILE A 393 -13.85 33.18 25.34
C ILE A 393 -14.45 32.09 26.23
N VAL A 394 -14.08 30.83 25.98
CA VAL A 394 -14.55 29.70 26.79
C VAL A 394 -13.88 29.68 28.17
N ARG A 395 -12.56 29.92 28.26
CA ARG A 395 -11.85 29.95 29.54
C ARG A 395 -12.30 31.11 30.45
N THR A 396 -12.70 32.24 29.89
CA THR A 396 -13.17 33.41 30.64
C THR A 396 -14.68 33.39 30.91
N THR A 397 -15.38 32.33 30.51
CA THR A 397 -16.83 32.17 30.71
C THR A 397 -17.63 33.38 30.20
N THR A 398 -17.22 33.94 29.07
CA THR A 398 -17.79 35.18 28.53
C THR A 398 -19.15 34.92 27.88
N GLY A 399 -20.17 35.71 28.23
CA GLY A 399 -21.52 35.61 27.66
C GLY A 399 -21.61 36.10 26.21
N LYS A 400 -22.70 35.78 25.51
CA LYS A 400 -22.86 36.03 24.05
C LYS A 400 -22.58 37.49 23.63
N ALA A 401 -23.09 38.47 24.37
CA ALA A 401 -22.93 39.89 24.05
C ALA A 401 -21.46 40.36 24.20
N GLU A 402 -20.78 39.89 25.25
CA GLU A 402 -19.37 40.22 25.51
C GLU A 402 -18.43 39.47 24.57
N ALA A 403 -18.77 38.24 24.19
CA ALA A 403 -18.00 37.43 23.25
C ALA A 403 -17.98 38.07 21.86
N SER A 404 -19.11 38.54 21.33
CA SER A 404 -19.13 39.24 20.03
C SER A 404 -18.27 40.52 20.04
N ASN A 405 -18.28 41.28 21.15
CA ASN A 405 -17.42 42.46 21.30
C ASN A 405 -15.93 42.08 21.35
N LYS A 406 -15.58 40.98 22.02
CA LYS A 406 -14.22 40.46 22.10
C LYS A 406 -13.70 39.97 20.74
N VAL A 407 -14.54 39.24 19.99
CA VAL A 407 -14.22 38.78 18.63
C VAL A 407 -13.96 39.97 17.70
N LYS A 408 -14.80 41.02 17.75
CA LYS A 408 -14.59 42.26 16.98
C LYS A 408 -13.31 42.99 17.36
N LEU A 409 -12.93 43.00 18.64
CA LEU A 409 -11.70 43.62 19.10
C LEU A 409 -10.46 42.87 18.58
N ASP A 410 -10.49 41.54 18.63
CA ASP A 410 -9.36 40.72 18.17
C ASP A 410 -9.26 40.69 16.64
N ALA A 411 -10.38 40.78 15.92
CA ALA A 411 -10.40 40.91 14.46
C ALA A 411 -9.66 42.16 13.96
N ARG A 412 -9.68 43.28 14.71
CA ARG A 412 -8.96 44.52 14.35
C ARG A 412 -7.44 44.37 14.28
N LYS A 413 -6.88 43.27 14.83
CA LYS A 413 -5.45 42.95 14.76
C LYS A 413 -5.07 42.31 13.43
N LEU A 414 -6.06 41.95 12.60
CA LEU A 414 -5.87 41.31 11.30
C LEU A 414 -5.96 42.33 10.16
N HIS A 415 -5.52 41.90 8.98
CA HIS A 415 -5.60 42.69 7.75
C HIS A 415 -7.06 43.07 7.44
N GLU A 416 -7.32 44.33 7.07
CA GLU A 416 -8.66 44.93 6.95
C GLU A 416 -9.69 44.10 6.13
N PRO A 417 -9.33 43.53 4.95
CA PRO A 417 -10.21 42.67 4.17
C PRO A 417 -10.62 41.37 4.87
N ASP A 418 -9.78 40.87 5.79
CA ASP A 418 -9.94 39.57 6.45
C ASP A 418 -10.77 39.69 7.75
N GLN A 419 -10.98 40.90 8.28
CA GLN A 419 -11.61 41.12 9.60
C GLN A 419 -13.07 40.66 9.64
N GLY A 420 -13.85 40.98 8.60
CA GLY A 420 -15.28 40.63 8.54
C GLY A 420 -15.50 39.12 8.53
N HIS A 421 -14.72 38.41 7.70
CA HIS A 421 -14.80 36.96 7.59
C HIS A 421 -14.24 36.24 8.83
N PHE A 422 -13.22 36.82 9.49
CA PHE A 422 -12.71 36.30 10.77
C PHE A 422 -13.77 36.29 11.87
N ILE A 423 -14.54 37.38 11.98
CA ILE A 423 -15.63 37.49 12.96
C ILE A 423 -16.67 36.39 12.72
N GLU A 424 -17.11 36.23 11.48
CA GLU A 424 -18.10 35.24 11.08
C GLU A 424 -17.65 33.80 11.39
N VAL A 425 -16.40 33.47 11.06
CA VAL A 425 -15.82 32.14 11.31
C VAL A 425 -15.75 31.85 12.82
N VAL A 426 -15.25 32.79 13.63
CA VAL A 426 -15.13 32.60 15.08
C VAL A 426 -16.49 32.51 15.76
N GLU A 427 -17.46 33.34 15.37
CA GLU A 427 -18.84 33.27 15.90
C GLU A 427 -19.52 31.94 15.53
N THR A 428 -19.32 31.46 14.30
CA THR A 428 -19.82 30.14 13.86
C THR A 428 -19.20 29.01 14.67
N GLU A 429 -17.90 29.07 14.96
CA GLU A 429 -17.23 28.06 15.77
C GLU A 429 -17.71 28.06 17.22
N LEU A 430 -17.94 29.22 17.82
CA LEU A 430 -18.52 29.34 19.17
C LEU A 430 -19.94 28.77 19.25
N LEU A 431 -20.76 29.00 18.23
CA LEU A 431 -22.11 28.41 18.14
C LEU A 431 -22.08 26.90 17.93
N GLY A 432 -21.09 26.40 17.18
CA GLY A 432 -20.87 24.99 16.89
C GLY A 432 -20.13 24.21 17.97
N LEU A 433 -19.72 24.84 19.09
CA LEU A 433 -19.01 24.15 20.17
C LEU A 433 -19.91 23.15 20.90
N HIS A 434 -19.47 21.89 20.99
CA HIS A 434 -20.13 20.83 21.75
C HIS A 434 -19.10 19.87 22.37
N GLU A 435 -19.58 18.92 23.18
CA GLU A 435 -18.73 18.00 23.95
C GLU A 435 -17.75 17.19 23.10
N GLY A 436 -18.06 16.99 21.81
CA GLY A 436 -17.25 16.22 20.88
C GLY A 436 -16.17 17.02 20.14
N ASN A 437 -16.13 18.35 20.26
CA ASN A 437 -15.23 19.18 19.44
C ASN A 437 -14.45 20.27 20.20
N PHE A 438 -14.72 20.54 21.49
CA PHE A 438 -14.04 21.62 22.23
C PHE A 438 -12.53 21.40 22.41
N VAL A 439 -12.06 20.15 22.36
CA VAL A 439 -10.65 19.78 22.56
C VAL A 439 -9.74 20.42 21.50
N ARG A 440 -10.24 20.67 20.28
CA ARG A 440 -9.47 21.33 19.21
C ARG A 440 -8.96 22.72 19.62
N TYR A 441 -9.63 23.36 20.57
CA TYR A 441 -9.30 24.69 21.11
C TYR A 441 -8.50 24.65 22.43
N ARG A 442 -7.98 23.48 22.83
CA ARG A 442 -7.27 23.29 24.12
C ARG A 442 -8.12 23.65 25.35
N ILE A 443 -9.41 23.42 25.25
CA ILE A 443 -10.38 23.64 26.34
C ILE A 443 -10.50 22.36 27.14
N LYS A 444 -10.50 22.46 28.48
CA LYS A 444 -10.77 21.33 29.39
C LYS A 444 -12.28 21.09 29.57
N PRO A 445 -12.71 19.86 29.87
CA PRO A 445 -14.13 19.55 30.11
C PRO A 445 -14.79 20.43 31.20
N SER A 446 -14.03 20.80 32.25
CA SER A 446 -14.48 21.69 33.31
C SER A 446 -14.70 23.13 32.85
N GLU A 447 -13.84 23.63 31.97
CA GLU A 447 -13.92 24.99 31.40
C GLU A 447 -15.11 25.10 30.45
N PHE A 448 -15.29 24.10 29.58
CA PHE A 448 -16.44 24.01 28.68
C PHE A 448 -17.77 23.97 29.45
N SER A 449 -17.86 23.12 30.48
CA SER A 449 -19.05 23.01 31.33
C SER A 449 -19.40 24.34 32.04
N ALA A 450 -18.39 25.08 32.50
CA ALA A 450 -18.59 26.37 33.16
C ALA A 450 -19.09 27.45 32.17
N TRP A 451 -18.46 27.52 30.99
CA TRP A 451 -18.87 28.43 29.93
C TRP A 451 -20.28 28.12 29.42
N LYS A 452 -20.60 26.85 29.17
CA LYS A 452 -21.89 26.44 28.62
C LYS A 452 -23.07 26.86 29.49
N LYS A 453 -22.92 26.79 30.81
CA LYS A 453 -23.91 27.31 31.78
C LYS A 453 -24.16 28.81 31.60
N SER A 454 -23.11 29.61 31.40
CA SER A 454 -23.23 31.06 31.18
C SER A 454 -23.66 31.42 29.75
N TRP A 455 -23.40 30.55 28.77
CA TRP A 455 -23.69 30.78 27.36
C TRP A 455 -25.16 30.50 26.99
N ASP A 456 -25.76 29.54 27.70
CA ASP A 456 -27.16 29.13 27.55
C ASP A 456 -28.11 29.81 28.55
N SER A 457 -27.57 30.55 29.54
CA SER A 457 -28.32 31.51 30.37
C SER A 457 -28.60 32.78 29.59
#